data_AF-A0A512C038-F1
#
_entry.id   AF-A0A512C038-F1
#
_cell.length_a   1.000
_cell.length_b   1.000
_cell.length_c   1.000
_cell.angle_alpha   90.00
_cell.angle_beta   90.00
_cell.angle_gamma   90.00
#
_symmetry.space_group_name_H-M   'P 1'
#
loop_
_entity.id
_entity.type
_entity.pdbx_description
1 polymer ?
#
loop_
_entity_poly.entity_id
_entity_poly.type
_entity_poly.pdbx_seq_one_letter_code
_entity_poly.pdbx_strand_id
1 'polypeptide(L)'
;MIWTRKNISDVELGQLKERYDQLSTNLGVPFDMLMVRVPDNAKECTKVYMTLPTEDHLAMFSGFDVVPERALPREASLHFGNLEAFKEWFSLPEESEAIH
;
A
#
# COMPACT_ATOMS: atom_id res chain seq x y z
N MET A 1 -3.12 -5.39 -12.77
CA MET A 1 -2.56 -5.47 -11.41
C MET A 1 -3.64 -5.96 -10.46
N ILE A 2 -3.24 -6.53 -9.33
CA ILE A 2 -4.14 -6.93 -8.26
C ILE A 2 -3.92 -6.05 -7.04
N TRP A 3 -4.96 -5.80 -6.27
CA TRP A 3 -4.85 -5.17 -4.96
C TRP A 3 -4.78 -6.22 -3.88
N THR A 4 -3.93 -5.98 -2.91
CA THR A 4 -3.71 -6.90 -1.80
C THR A 4 -3.71 -6.12 -0.50
N ARG A 5 -4.10 -6.75 0.60
CA ARG A 5 -4.25 -6.11 1.91
C ARG A 5 -3.69 -6.98 3.03
N LYS A 6 -3.04 -6.35 4.00
CA LYS A 6 -2.64 -6.96 5.27
C LYS A 6 -2.72 -5.95 6.41
N ASN A 7 -3.02 -6.42 7.63
CA ASN A 7 -2.78 -5.62 8.84
C ASN A 7 -1.37 -5.92 9.34
N ILE A 8 -0.54 -4.89 9.49
CA ILE A 8 0.85 -5.05 9.89
C ILE A 8 1.23 -4.07 10.98
N SER A 9 2.21 -4.43 11.81
CA SER A 9 2.83 -3.50 12.75
C SER A 9 3.80 -2.55 12.03
N ASP A 10 4.15 -1.43 12.66
CA ASP A 10 5.06 -0.43 12.07
C ASP A 10 6.46 -1.01 11.76
N VAL A 11 6.96 -1.91 12.61
CA VAL A 11 8.23 -2.63 12.39
C VAL A 11 8.18 -3.51 11.13
N GLU A 12 7.04 -4.20 10.89
CA GLU A 12 6.85 -5.02 9.70
C GLU A 12 6.72 -4.17 8.42
N LEU A 13 6.16 -2.96 8.55
CA LEU A 13 6.00 -2.03 7.43
C LEU A 13 7.33 -1.62 6.81
N GLY A 14 8.34 -1.33 7.65
CA GLY A 14 9.69 -1.00 7.16
C GLY A 14 10.28 -2.13 6.30
N GLN A 15 10.24 -3.36 6.80
CA GLN A 15 10.77 -4.53 6.09
C GLN A 15 9.98 -4.84 4.81
N LEU A 16 8.66 -4.64 4.86
CA LEU A 16 7.79 -4.81 3.70
C LEU A 16 8.14 -3.82 2.60
N LYS A 17 8.35 -2.54 2.94
CA LYS A 17 8.73 -1.50 1.99
C LYS A 17 10.03 -1.85 1.27
N GLU A 18 11.06 -2.32 1.99
CA GLU A 18 12.33 -2.72 1.39
C GLU A 18 12.17 -3.86 0.39
N ARG A 19 11.38 -4.90 0.74
CA ARG A 19 11.11 -6.03 -0.17
C ARG A 19 10.32 -5.60 -1.40
N TYR A 20 9.35 -4.70 -1.21
CA TYR A 20 8.53 -4.18 -2.28
C TYR A 20 9.33 -3.29 -3.25
N ASP A 21 10.25 -2.48 -2.71
CA ASP A 21 11.21 -1.67 -3.49
C ASP A 21 12.14 -2.55 -4.34
N GLN A 22 12.72 -3.59 -3.73
CA GLN A 22 13.53 -4.59 -4.44
C GLN A 22 12.75 -5.29 -5.55
N LEU A 23 11.49 -5.66 -5.30
CA LEU A 23 10.63 -6.26 -6.32
C LEU A 23 10.42 -5.29 -7.49
N SER A 24 10.09 -4.02 -7.20
CA SER A 24 9.90 -3.01 -8.26
C SER A 24 11.17 -2.82 -9.09
N THR A 25 12.34 -2.84 -8.45
CA THR A 25 13.64 -2.72 -9.11
C THR A 25 13.91 -3.92 -10.01
N ASN A 26 13.65 -5.14 -9.51
CA ASN A 26 13.86 -6.38 -10.27
C ASN A 26 12.94 -6.51 -11.48
N LEU A 27 11.71 -6.02 -11.37
CA LEU A 27 10.75 -6.02 -12.46
C LEU A 27 11.08 -4.97 -13.53
N GLY A 28 11.87 -3.94 -13.18
CA GLY A 28 12.19 -2.84 -14.09
C GLY A 28 10.98 -1.97 -14.46
N VAL A 29 9.83 -2.16 -13.79
CA VAL A 29 8.58 -1.45 -14.07
C VAL A 29 8.17 -0.64 -12.83
N PRO A 30 8.34 0.70 -12.84
CA PRO A 30 7.97 1.51 -11.67
C PRO A 30 6.55 2.07 -11.69
N PHE A 31 5.78 1.96 -12.79
CA PHE A 31 4.70 2.94 -13.01
C PHE A 31 3.34 2.71 -12.32
N ASP A 32 3.04 1.52 -11.83
CA ASP A 32 1.73 1.25 -11.19
C ASP A 32 1.83 0.50 -9.85
N MET A 33 3.06 0.27 -9.36
CA MET A 33 3.29 -0.30 -8.03
C MET A 33 3.06 0.76 -6.96
N LEU A 34 2.03 0.56 -6.15
CA LEU A 34 1.58 1.44 -5.09
C LEU A 34 1.52 0.66 -3.79
N MET A 35 2.06 1.24 -2.72
CA MET A 35 1.82 0.82 -1.35
C MET A 35 1.22 1.99 -0.60
N VAL A 36 0.05 1.77 0.00
CA VAL A 36 -0.65 2.78 0.78
C VAL A 36 -0.96 2.25 2.16
N ARG A 37 -0.89 3.15 3.14
CA ARG A 37 -1.23 2.86 4.53
C ARG A 37 -2.55 3.54 4.88
N VAL A 38 -3.36 2.85 5.65
CA VAL A 38 -4.62 3.37 6.17
C VAL A 38 -4.53 3.27 7.68
N PRO A 39 -4.47 4.40 8.40
CA PRO A 39 -4.41 4.39 9.84
C PRO A 39 -5.70 3.74 10.37
N ASP A 40 -5.54 2.68 11.15
CA ASP A 40 -6.65 2.04 11.85
C ASP A 40 -6.65 2.61 13.27
N ASN A 41 -7.38 3.72 13.49
CA ASN A 41 -7.42 4.42 14.78
C ASN A 41 -7.89 3.54 15.96
N ALA A 42 -8.41 2.34 15.69
CA ALA A 42 -8.90 1.40 16.68
C ALA A 42 -7.89 0.32 17.08
N LYS A 43 -6.76 0.16 16.38
CA LYS A 43 -5.79 -0.92 16.62
C LYS A 43 -4.35 -0.44 16.52
N GLU A 44 -3.45 -1.06 17.29
CA GLU A 44 -1.99 -0.85 17.18
C GLU A 44 -1.38 -1.39 15.86
N CYS A 45 -2.21 -1.71 14.87
CA CYS A 45 -1.79 -2.23 13.57
C CYS A 45 -2.26 -1.28 12.46
N THR A 46 -1.37 -1.03 11.51
CA THR A 46 -1.68 -0.25 10.31
C THR A 46 -2.18 -1.17 9.22
N LYS A 47 -3.28 -0.79 8.56
CA LYS A 47 -3.78 -1.54 7.41
C LYS A 47 -3.04 -1.07 6.17
N VAL A 48 -2.41 -2.01 5.47
CA VAL A 48 -1.61 -1.72 4.28
C VAL A 48 -2.28 -2.34 3.08
N TYR A 49 -2.36 -1.57 2.02
CA TYR A 49 -2.78 -2.02 0.71
C TYR A 49 -1.62 -1.87 -0.25
N MET A 50 -1.42 -2.85 -1.12
CA MET A 50 -0.41 -2.74 -2.17
C MET A 50 -0.90 -3.35 -3.49
N THR A 51 -0.48 -2.77 -4.59
CA THR A 51 -0.67 -3.36 -5.91
C THR A 51 0.43 -4.38 -6.18
N LEU A 52 0.08 -5.47 -6.85
CA LEU A 52 1.06 -6.40 -7.41
C LEU A 52 0.75 -6.63 -8.89
N PRO A 53 1.76 -6.98 -9.71
CA PRO A 53 1.54 -7.26 -11.12
C PRO A 53 0.56 -8.42 -11.33
N THR A 54 0.76 -9.51 -10.59
CA THR A 54 0.01 -10.76 -10.70
C THR A 54 -0.10 -11.45 -9.34
N GLU A 55 -1.01 -12.42 -9.21
CA GLU A 55 -1.17 -13.27 -8.02
C GLU A 55 0.06 -14.14 -7.74
N ASP A 56 0.89 -14.43 -8.75
CA ASP A 56 2.14 -15.18 -8.54
C ASP A 56 3.10 -14.44 -7.60
N HIS A 57 3.15 -13.12 -7.71
CA HIS A 57 3.96 -12.27 -6.83
C HIS A 57 3.41 -12.21 -5.39
N LEU A 58 2.14 -12.53 -5.17
CA LEU A 58 1.55 -12.58 -3.83
C LEU A 58 2.23 -13.64 -2.96
N ALA A 59 2.72 -14.73 -3.55
CA ALA A 59 3.43 -15.78 -2.83
C ALA A 59 4.70 -15.26 -2.11
N MET A 60 5.28 -14.14 -2.58
CA MET A 60 6.42 -13.47 -1.94
C MET A 60 6.02 -12.67 -0.69
N PHE A 61 4.73 -12.38 -0.50
CA PHE A 61 4.19 -11.54 0.56
C PHE A 61 3.16 -12.32 1.39
N SER A 62 3.64 -13.13 2.33
CA SER A 62 2.77 -13.96 3.17
C SER A 62 1.82 -13.14 4.08
N GLY A 63 0.58 -13.60 4.17
CA GLY A 63 -0.46 -13.00 5.00
C GLY A 63 -1.19 -11.83 4.35
N PHE A 64 -0.96 -11.58 3.05
CA PHE A 64 -1.77 -10.67 2.26
C PHE A 64 -2.95 -11.40 1.62
N ASP A 65 -4.12 -10.78 1.69
CA ASP A 65 -5.31 -11.22 0.98
C ASP A 65 -5.52 -10.38 -0.28
N VAL A 66 -5.93 -11.00 -1.37
CA VAL A 66 -6.39 -10.28 -2.57
C VAL A 66 -7.70 -9.56 -2.23
N VAL A 67 -7.78 -8.28 -2.57
CA VAL A 67 -8.99 -7.48 -2.38
C VAL A 67 -9.44 -6.88 -3.70
N PRO A 68 -10.76 -6.80 -3.96
CA PRO A 68 -11.25 -6.13 -5.15
C PRO A 68 -11.11 -4.61 -5.00
N GLU A 69 -10.99 -3.89 -6.12
CA GLU A 69 -10.83 -2.43 -6.14
C GLU A 69 -11.94 -1.70 -5.40
N ARG A 70 -13.18 -2.20 -5.47
CA ARG A 70 -14.33 -1.66 -4.73
C ARG A 70 -14.21 -1.74 -3.20
N ALA A 71 -13.28 -2.54 -2.68
CA ALA A 71 -13.02 -2.69 -1.25
C ALA A 71 -11.87 -1.78 -0.78
N LEU A 72 -11.27 -1.00 -1.70
CA LEU A 72 -10.27 -0.01 -1.34
C LEU A 72 -10.90 1.12 -0.53
N PRO A 73 -10.19 1.63 0.49
CA PRO A 73 -10.63 2.81 1.20
C PRO A 73 -10.56 4.03 0.30
N ARG A 74 -11.39 5.04 0.59
CA ARG A 74 -11.35 6.33 -0.13
C ARG A 74 -10.15 7.19 0.26
N GLU A 75 -9.72 7.07 1.50
CA GLU A 75 -8.61 7.82 2.09
C GLU A 75 -7.49 6.86 2.50
N ALA A 76 -6.28 7.18 2.07
CA ALA A 76 -5.07 6.44 2.43
C ALA A 76 -3.86 7.38 2.35
N SER A 77 -2.78 7.07 3.05
CA SER A 77 -1.51 7.78 2.84
C SER A 77 -0.61 6.98 1.92
N LEU A 78 -0.03 7.64 0.92
CA LEU A 78 0.98 7.04 0.06
C LEU A 78 2.23 6.66 0.90
N HIS A 79 2.66 5.41 0.80
CA HIS A 79 3.85 4.90 1.46
C HIS A 79 4.97 4.54 0.47
N PHE A 80 4.60 4.04 -0.71
CA PHE A 80 5.51 3.76 -1.82
C PHE A 80 4.79 3.92 -3.16
N GLY A 81 5.50 4.38 -4.18
CA GLY A 81 5.01 4.45 -5.55
C GLY A 81 4.81 5.86 -6.07
N ASN A 82 4.17 5.97 -7.23
CA ASN A 82 3.96 7.24 -7.92
C ASN A 82 2.76 8.01 -7.34
N LEU A 83 2.94 9.30 -7.02
CA LEU A 83 1.89 10.15 -6.48
C LEU A 83 0.73 10.40 -7.46
N GLU A 84 1.01 10.48 -8.76
CA GLU A 84 -0.02 10.64 -9.80
C GLU A 84 -0.91 9.41 -9.85
N ALA A 85 -0.32 8.22 -9.94
CA ALA A 85 -1.06 6.96 -9.88
C ALA A 85 -1.86 6.84 -8.57
N PHE A 86 -1.27 7.23 -7.44
CA PHE A 86 -1.98 7.26 -6.15
C PHE A 86 -3.26 8.12 -6.18
N LYS A 87 -3.20 9.31 -6.79
CA LYS A 87 -4.33 10.24 -6.88
C LYS A 87 -5.47 9.74 -7.77
N GLU A 88 -5.22 8.75 -8.63
CA GLU A 88 -6.28 8.08 -9.40
C GLU A 88 -7.13 7.14 -8.53
N TRP A 89 -6.55 6.58 -7.47
CA TRP A 89 -7.20 5.57 -6.61
C TRP A 89 -7.68 6.13 -5.27
N PHE A 90 -6.93 7.06 -4.69
CA PHE A 90 -7.14 7.53 -3.32
C PHE A 90 -7.19 9.05 -3.27
N SER A 91 -8.06 9.55 -2.42
CA SER A 91 -7.95 10.93 -1.94
C SER A 91 -6.84 10.98 -0.90
N LEU A 92 -6.01 12.03 -0.98
CA LEU A 92 -5.14 12.37 0.14
C LEU A 92 -6.04 12.57 1.36
N PRO A 93 -5.73 11.98 2.53
CA PRO A 93 -6.42 12.36 3.75
C PRO A 93 -6.29 13.87 3.84
N GLU A 94 -7.39 14.58 4.09
CA GLU A 94 -7.31 16.00 4.41
C GLU A 94 -6.26 16.10 5.52
N GLU A 95 -5.09 16.67 5.19
CA GLU A 95 -4.13 17.11 6.18
C GLU A 95 -4.90 18.17 6.95
N SER A 96 -5.62 17.75 7.99
CA SER A 96 -6.24 18.64 8.93
C SER A 96 -5.09 19.48 9.44
N GLU A 97 -5.05 20.72 8.97
CA GLU A 97 -4.04 21.71 9.26
C GLU A 97 -3.77 21.67 10.77
N ALA A 98 -2.66 21.05 11.17
CA ALA A 98 -2.06 21.34 12.46
C ALA A 98 -1.39 22.70 12.30
N ILE A 99 -2.20 23.74 12.36
CA ILE A 99 -1.77 25.07 12.73
C ILE A 99 -1.02 24.91 14.06
N HIS A 100 0.29 25.18 14.09
CA HIS A 100 0.98 25.76 15.24
C HIS A 100 2.38 26.28 14.86
#